data_AF-A0AAV3RC36-F1
#
_entry.id   AF-A0AAV3RC36-F1
#
_cell.length_a   1.000
_cell.length_b   1.000
_cell.length_c   1.000
_cell.angle_alpha   90.00
_cell.angle_beta   90.00
_cell.angle_gamma   90.00
#
_symmetry.space_group_name_H-M   'P 1'
#
loop_
_entity.id
_entity.type
_entity.pdbx_description
1 polymer ?
#
loop_
_entity_poly.entity_id
_entity_poly.type
_entity_poly.pdbx_seq_one_letter_code
_entity_poly.pdbx_strand_id
1 'polypeptide(L)'
;MSVIIVPLIFGHRIRWYHILVAYLIAPVMAFCNAYGCGLTDWSLASNYGKITILVFSYWVGLDHGGIIAGLAACGVMMNIVSTASDLMQDFKTGYLTLASPRSMFFSQLLGTALGCVISPLVFGFFNKAYSVGDPNSSYPAPFTMMFRGIALLGVEGFSRYPRIASRLQLDALYLQLLSTFRYNS
;
A
#
# COMPACT_ATOMS: atom_id res chain seq x y z
N MET A 1 9.05 -14.63 5.11
CA MET A 1 10.17 -14.17 4.24
C MET A 1 10.34 -12.65 4.26
N SER A 2 9.29 -11.85 4.06
CA SER A 2 9.36 -10.36 4.11
C SER A 2 9.97 -9.80 5.40
N VAL A 3 9.61 -10.37 6.54
CA VAL A 3 10.09 -9.95 7.88
C VAL A 3 11.61 -10.06 8.01
N ILE A 4 12.27 -10.95 7.26
CA ILE A 4 13.73 -11.17 7.34
C ILE A 4 14.46 -10.33 6.29
N ILE A 5 13.90 -10.18 5.09
CA ILE A 5 14.53 -9.47 3.96
C ILE A 5 14.49 -7.94 4.15
N VAL A 6 13.38 -7.39 4.65
CA VAL A 6 13.22 -5.94 4.90
C VAL A 6 14.33 -5.38 5.84
N PRO A 7 14.59 -5.99 7.00
CA PRO A 7 15.68 -5.54 7.89
C PRO A 7 17.09 -5.84 7.36
N LEU A 8 17.27 -6.86 6.50
CA LEU A 8 18.53 -7.08 5.79
C LEU A 8 18.82 -5.99 4.75
N ILE A 9 17.78 -5.45 4.09
CA ILE A 9 17.92 -4.38 3.08
C ILE A 9 18.08 -3.00 3.72
N PHE A 10 17.39 -2.71 4.82
CA PHE A 10 17.33 -1.36 5.39
C PHE A 10 18.29 -1.10 6.56
N GLY A 11 19.11 -2.09 6.94
CA GLY A 11 20.09 -1.96 8.01
C GLY A 11 19.45 -1.67 9.38
N HIS A 12 20.27 -1.69 10.42
CA HIS A 12 19.90 -1.68 11.84
C HIS A 12 19.00 -0.51 12.34
N ARG A 13 18.50 0.38 11.46
CA ARG A 13 17.70 1.55 11.83
C ARG A 13 16.21 1.27 12.07
N ILE A 14 15.63 0.21 11.49
CA ILE A 14 14.21 -0.10 11.69
C ILE A 14 14.06 -1.15 12.80
N ARG A 15 13.40 -0.78 13.90
CA ARG A 15 13.10 -1.72 14.99
C ARG A 15 11.93 -2.62 14.60
N TRP A 16 12.14 -3.93 14.69
CA TRP A 16 11.23 -5.01 14.26
C TRP A 16 9.79 -4.91 14.78
N TYR A 17 9.59 -4.30 15.94
CA TYR A 17 8.27 -4.17 16.56
C TYR A 17 7.28 -3.34 15.73
N HIS A 18 7.73 -2.32 14.99
CA HIS A 18 6.83 -1.51 14.15
C HIS A 18 6.19 -2.34 13.03
N ILE A 19 6.99 -3.20 12.40
CA ILE A 19 6.52 -4.08 11.33
C ILE A 19 5.54 -5.11 11.91
N LEU A 20 5.81 -5.63 13.11
CA LEU A 20 4.92 -6.57 13.79
C LEU A 20 3.55 -5.94 14.08
N VAL A 21 3.51 -4.70 14.59
CA VAL A 21 2.25 -3.98 14.83
C VAL A 21 1.49 -3.74 13.52
N ALA A 22 2.18 -3.38 12.43
CA ALA A 22 1.55 -3.25 11.12
C ALA A 22 0.90 -4.56 10.65
N TYR A 23 1.57 -5.70 10.87
CA TYR A 23 1.03 -7.04 10.55
C TYR A 23 -0.20 -7.43 11.39
N LEU A 24 -0.36 -6.90 12.60
CA LEU A 24 -1.55 -7.15 13.43
C LEU A 24 -2.75 -6.30 13.00
N ILE A 25 -2.51 -5.06 12.57
CA ILE A 25 -3.57 -4.13 12.16
C ILE A 25 -4.04 -4.43 10.73
N ALA A 26 -3.12 -4.80 9.84
CA ALA A 26 -3.41 -4.99 8.42
C ALA A 26 -4.56 -5.99 8.10
N PRO A 27 -4.71 -7.13 8.79
CA PRO A 27 -5.82 -8.06 8.54
C PRO A 27 -7.20 -7.44 8.80
N VAL A 28 -7.33 -6.61 9.83
CA VAL A 28 -8.58 -5.91 10.15
C VAL A 28 -8.92 -4.92 9.04
N MET A 29 -7.93 -4.14 8.60
CA MET A 29 -8.10 -3.18 7.51
C MET A 29 -8.39 -3.87 6.18
N ALA A 30 -7.73 -5.00 5.92
CA ALA A 30 -7.93 -5.81 4.73
C ALA A 30 -9.33 -6.42 4.68
N PHE A 31 -9.87 -6.88 5.82
CA PHE A 31 -11.25 -7.36 5.90
C PHE A 31 -12.25 -6.23 5.56
N CYS A 32 -12.11 -5.07 6.20
CA CYS A 32 -12.97 -3.92 5.93
C CYS A 32 -12.90 -3.48 4.46
N ASN A 33 -11.69 -3.45 3.88
CA ASN A 33 -11.50 -3.06 2.50
C ASN A 33 -12.03 -4.10 1.50
N ALA A 34 -11.83 -5.39 1.76
CA ALA A 34 -12.35 -6.46 0.91
C ALA A 34 -13.89 -6.45 0.91
N TYR A 35 -14.51 -6.25 2.07
CA TYR A 35 -15.96 -6.09 2.16
C TYR A 35 -16.47 -4.89 1.35
N GLY A 36 -15.85 -3.72 1.53
CA GLY A 36 -16.17 -2.51 0.75
C GLY A 36 -15.99 -2.73 -0.75
N CYS A 37 -14.86 -3.33 -1.15
CA CYS A 37 -14.56 -3.65 -2.54
C CYS A 37 -15.58 -4.63 -3.14
N GLY A 38 -16.06 -5.62 -2.38
CA GLY A 38 -17.11 -6.52 -2.85
C GLY A 38 -18.42 -5.79 -3.21
N LEU A 39 -18.77 -4.78 -2.44
CA LEU A 39 -19.98 -3.96 -2.62
C LEU A 39 -19.82 -2.87 -3.69
N THR A 40 -18.71 -2.14 -3.70
CA THR A 40 -18.51 -0.94 -4.53
C THR A 40 -17.59 -1.14 -5.73
N ASP A 41 -17.00 -2.33 -5.87
CA ASP A 41 -15.98 -2.67 -6.87
C ASP A 41 -14.74 -1.75 -6.84
N TRP A 42 -14.45 -1.16 -5.67
CA TRP A 42 -13.37 -0.19 -5.50
C TRP A 42 -12.50 -0.52 -4.29
N SER A 43 -11.17 -0.50 -4.46
CA SER A 43 -10.20 -0.75 -3.39
C SER A 43 -9.55 0.55 -2.89
N LEU A 44 -9.51 0.72 -1.57
CA LEU A 44 -8.86 1.85 -0.90
C LEU A 44 -7.42 1.52 -0.45
N ALA A 45 -6.79 0.47 -0.99
CA ALA A 45 -5.45 0.03 -0.60
C ALA A 45 -4.42 1.19 -0.57
N SER A 46 -4.43 2.05 -1.57
CA SER A 46 -3.53 3.21 -1.65
C SER A 46 -3.78 4.26 -0.56
N ASN A 47 -5.04 4.45 -0.15
CA ASN A 47 -5.40 5.37 0.94
C ASN A 47 -4.93 4.82 2.29
N TYR A 48 -5.17 3.54 2.56
CA TYR A 48 -4.65 2.87 3.74
C TYR A 48 -3.13 2.90 3.80
N GLY A 49 -2.47 2.74 2.66
CA GLY A 49 -1.02 2.93 2.52
C GLY A 49 -0.58 4.31 2.98
N LYS A 50 -1.16 5.39 2.43
CA LYS A 50 -0.80 6.78 2.79
C LYS A 50 -1.02 7.09 4.28
N ILE A 51 -2.13 6.62 4.86
CA ILE A 51 -2.40 6.79 6.31
C ILE A 51 -1.33 6.05 7.12
N THR A 52 -0.99 4.83 6.71
CA THR A 52 0.06 4.02 7.34
C THR A 52 1.41 4.73 7.29
N ILE A 53 1.76 5.36 6.16
CA ILE A 53 2.98 6.18 6.06
C ILE A 53 2.96 7.27 7.14
N LEU A 54 1.89 8.05 7.24
CA LEU A 54 1.82 9.18 8.17
C LEU A 54 1.96 8.71 9.62
N VAL A 55 1.21 7.68 10.02
CA VAL A 55 1.20 7.16 11.39
C VAL A 55 2.57 6.60 11.77
N PHE A 56 3.15 5.72 10.95
CA PHE A 56 4.43 5.09 11.27
C PHE A 56 5.62 6.03 11.11
N SER A 57 5.58 6.94 10.13
CA SER A 57 6.59 7.99 9.99
C SER A 57 6.62 8.90 11.21
N TYR A 58 5.45 9.37 11.65
CA TYR A 58 5.31 10.20 12.85
C TYR A 58 5.79 9.47 14.11
N TRP A 59 5.36 8.21 14.28
CA TRP A 59 5.67 7.42 15.47
C TRP A 59 7.17 7.16 15.64
N VAL A 60 7.89 6.91 14.55
CA VAL A 60 9.33 6.63 14.57
C VAL A 60 10.15 7.93 14.68
N GLY A 61 9.73 9.01 14.02
CA GLY A 61 10.45 10.28 13.99
C GLY A 61 11.67 10.29 13.05
N LEU A 62 12.20 11.49 12.76
CA LEU A 62 13.22 11.69 11.71
C LEU A 62 14.55 11.05 12.11
N ASP A 63 14.94 11.27 13.37
CA ASP A 63 16.22 10.85 13.93
C ASP A 63 16.38 9.32 13.95
N HIS A 64 15.26 8.59 13.97
CA HIS A 64 15.23 7.12 13.98
C HIS A 64 14.86 6.51 12.63
N GLY A 65 14.83 7.29 11.54
CA GLY A 65 14.57 6.76 10.19
C GLY A 65 13.09 6.56 9.86
N GLY A 66 12.20 7.40 10.41
CA GLY A 66 10.75 7.28 10.23
C GLY A 66 10.27 7.27 8.79
N ILE A 67 10.99 7.94 7.87
CA ILE A 67 10.68 7.89 6.43
C ILE A 67 10.71 6.46 5.90
N ILE A 68 11.78 5.72 6.22
CA ILE A 68 11.98 4.36 5.71
C ILE A 68 11.01 3.40 6.41
N ALA A 69 10.80 3.57 7.71
CA ALA A 69 9.85 2.77 8.48
C ALA A 69 8.41 2.95 7.98
N GLY A 70 7.97 4.19 7.72
CA GLY A 70 6.66 4.49 7.18
C GLY A 70 6.45 3.95 5.77
N LEU A 71 7.46 4.05 4.89
CA LEU A 71 7.42 3.47 3.55
C LEU A 71 7.37 1.94 3.59
N ALA A 72 8.14 1.30 4.48
CA ALA A 72 8.11 -0.14 4.66
C ALA A 72 6.75 -0.64 5.18
N ALA A 73 6.21 0.02 6.22
CA ALA A 73 4.89 -0.30 6.76
C ALA A 73 3.78 -0.08 5.72
N CYS A 74 3.89 0.98 4.91
CA CYS A 74 3.00 1.23 3.78
C CYS A 74 3.03 0.08 2.76
N GLY A 75 4.22 -0.37 2.37
CA GLY A 75 4.37 -1.50 1.47
C GLY A 75 3.66 -2.75 2.00
N VAL A 76 3.85 -3.08 3.28
CA VAL A 76 3.18 -4.21 3.93
C VAL A 76 1.66 -4.03 3.90
N MET A 77 1.14 -2.88 4.34
CA MET A 77 -0.29 -2.60 4.38
C MET A 77 -0.93 -2.67 2.99
N MET A 78 -0.33 -2.00 2.00
CA MET A 78 -0.85 -1.97 0.63
C MET A 78 -0.90 -3.37 0.02
N ASN A 79 0.14 -4.19 0.21
CA ASN A 79 0.14 -5.56 -0.31
C ASN A 79 -1.00 -6.38 0.31
N ILE A 80 -1.13 -6.39 1.64
CA ILE A 80 -2.15 -7.19 2.33
C ILE A 80 -3.56 -6.74 1.91
N VAL A 81 -3.81 -5.42 1.91
CA VAL A 81 -5.12 -4.87 1.58
C VAL A 81 -5.47 -5.05 0.10
N SER A 82 -4.50 -4.87 -0.81
CA SER A 82 -4.71 -5.12 -2.25
C SER A 82 -5.02 -6.59 -2.49
N THR A 83 -4.19 -7.50 -1.98
CA THR A 83 -4.39 -8.95 -2.18
C THR A 83 -5.74 -9.42 -1.65
N ALA A 84 -6.22 -8.89 -0.52
CA ALA A 84 -7.55 -9.21 -0.02
C ALA A 84 -8.69 -8.68 -0.92
N SER A 85 -8.48 -7.54 -1.58
CA SER A 85 -9.43 -6.98 -2.55
C SER A 85 -9.48 -7.81 -3.82
N ASP A 86 -8.29 -8.13 -4.35
CA ASP A 86 -8.13 -8.94 -5.56
C ASP A 86 -8.80 -10.30 -5.35
N LEU A 87 -8.56 -10.95 -4.20
CA LEU A 87 -9.21 -12.20 -3.84
C LEU A 87 -10.74 -12.09 -3.74
N MET A 88 -11.26 -10.96 -3.26
CA MET A 88 -12.71 -10.72 -3.21
C MET A 88 -13.31 -10.58 -4.61
N GLN A 89 -12.67 -9.79 -5.47
CA GLN A 89 -13.11 -9.60 -6.86
C GLN A 89 -13.03 -10.90 -7.66
N ASP A 90 -11.96 -11.66 -7.43
CA ASP A 90 -11.78 -13.01 -7.92
C ASP A 90 -12.96 -13.87 -7.48
N PHE A 91 -13.20 -14.06 -6.18
CA PHE A 91 -14.30 -14.92 -5.73
C PHE A 91 -15.67 -14.49 -6.24
N LYS A 92 -15.93 -13.18 -6.35
CA LYS A 92 -17.15 -12.66 -6.98
C LYS A 92 -17.27 -13.11 -8.44
N THR A 93 -16.19 -12.98 -9.20
CA THR A 93 -16.12 -13.42 -10.60
C THR A 93 -16.24 -14.95 -10.73
N GLY A 94 -15.58 -15.69 -9.84
CA GLY A 94 -15.66 -17.15 -9.77
C GLY A 94 -17.08 -17.63 -9.48
N TYR A 95 -17.79 -16.96 -8.57
CA TYR A 95 -19.19 -17.25 -8.28
C TYR A 95 -20.09 -17.01 -9.51
N LEU A 96 -19.90 -15.88 -10.22
CA LEU A 96 -20.67 -15.56 -11.43
C LEU A 96 -20.40 -16.51 -12.60
N THR A 97 -19.19 -17.05 -12.69
CA THR A 97 -18.77 -18.01 -13.74
C THR A 97 -18.99 -19.47 -13.33
N LEU A 98 -19.61 -19.73 -12.18
CA LEU A 98 -19.80 -21.07 -11.60
C LEU A 98 -18.48 -21.85 -11.39
N ALA A 99 -17.36 -21.13 -11.29
CA ALA A 99 -16.05 -21.70 -11.01
C ALA A 99 -15.97 -22.13 -9.54
N SER A 100 -15.27 -23.23 -9.27
CA SER A 100 -15.14 -23.71 -7.89
C SER A 100 -14.26 -22.76 -7.04
N PRO A 101 -14.70 -22.35 -5.84
CA PRO A 101 -13.93 -21.44 -4.97
C PRO A 101 -12.56 -22.00 -4.59
N ARG A 102 -12.46 -23.32 -4.47
CA ARG A 102 -11.19 -24.01 -4.18
C ARG A 102 -10.18 -23.84 -5.30
N SER A 103 -10.59 -24.05 -6.55
CA SER A 103 -9.71 -23.86 -7.70
C SER A 103 -9.20 -22.42 -7.79
N MET A 104 -10.05 -21.45 -7.48
CA MET A 104 -9.67 -20.04 -7.50
C MET A 104 -8.62 -19.69 -6.45
N PHE A 105 -8.80 -20.17 -5.22
CA PHE A 105 -7.81 -20.00 -4.15
C PHE A 105 -6.45 -20.59 -4.52
N PHE A 106 -6.43 -21.80 -5.11
CA PHE A 106 -5.18 -22.42 -5.56
C PHE A 106 -4.52 -21.65 -6.70
N SER A 107 -5.28 -21.16 -7.67
CA SER A 107 -4.75 -20.30 -8.74
C SER A 107 -4.11 -19.03 -8.17
N GLN A 108 -4.74 -18.39 -7.18
CA GLN A 108 -4.20 -17.19 -6.55
C GLN A 108 -2.92 -17.47 -5.77
N LEU A 109 -2.86 -18.59 -5.05
CA LEU A 109 -1.66 -19.00 -4.31
C LEU A 109 -0.49 -19.27 -5.27
N LEU A 110 -0.74 -19.99 -6.37
CA LEU A 110 0.27 -20.27 -7.38
C LEU A 110 0.70 -19.01 -8.12
N GLY A 111 -0.24 -18.15 -8.52
CA GLY A 111 0.02 -16.87 -9.15
C GLY A 111 0.86 -15.95 -8.26
N THR A 112 0.52 -15.88 -6.97
CA THR A 112 1.28 -15.11 -5.98
C THR A 112 2.69 -15.68 -5.79
N ALA A 113 2.83 -17.01 -5.70
CA ALA A 113 4.12 -17.66 -5.55
C ALA A 113 5.05 -17.39 -6.76
N LEU A 114 4.52 -17.52 -7.98
CA LEU A 114 5.25 -17.19 -9.21
C LEU A 114 5.58 -15.70 -9.28
N GLY A 115 4.63 -14.83 -8.95
CA GLY A 115 4.83 -13.38 -8.89
C GLY A 115 5.96 -12.99 -7.93
N CYS A 116 6.02 -13.60 -6.75
CA CYS A 116 7.09 -13.35 -5.77
C CYS A 116 8.50 -13.65 -6.30
N VAL A 117 8.64 -14.54 -7.29
CA VAL A 117 9.93 -14.89 -7.91
C VAL A 117 10.19 -14.04 -9.16
N ILE A 118 9.18 -13.90 -10.03
CA ILE A 118 9.32 -13.22 -11.32
C ILE A 118 9.47 -11.70 -11.13
N SER A 119 8.68 -11.08 -10.24
CA SER A 119 8.71 -9.63 -10.01
C SER A 119 10.11 -9.08 -9.65
N PRO A 120 10.86 -9.63 -8.66
CA PRO A 120 12.19 -9.13 -8.35
C PRO A 120 13.22 -9.41 -9.46
N LEU A 121 13.07 -10.50 -10.23
CA LEU A 121 13.95 -10.79 -11.36
C LEU A 121 13.79 -9.76 -12.48
N VAL A 122 12.55 -9.46 -12.86
CA VAL A 122 12.24 -8.45 -13.89
C VAL A 122 12.66 -7.06 -13.41
N PHE A 123 12.37 -6.71 -12.15
CA PHE A 123 12.81 -5.44 -11.57
C PHE A 123 14.34 -5.31 -11.58
N GLY A 124 15.07 -6.36 -11.20
CA GLY A 124 16.54 -6.37 -11.22
C GLY A 124 17.12 -6.21 -12.62
N PHE A 125 16.49 -6.82 -13.63
CA PHE A 125 16.86 -6.63 -15.04
C PHE A 125 16.64 -5.18 -15.49
N PHE A 126 15.47 -4.61 -15.23
CA PHE A 126 15.14 -3.23 -15.56
C PHE A 126 16.06 -2.21 -14.87
N ASN A 127 16.35 -2.42 -13.59
CA ASN A 127 17.22 -1.55 -12.81
C ASN A 127 18.69 -1.57 -13.28
N LYS A 128 19.12 -2.63 -13.98
CA LYS A 128 20.43 -2.70 -14.63
C LYS A 128 20.43 -2.09 -16.04
N ALA A 129 19.32 -2.24 -16.77
CA ALA A 129 19.20 -1.76 -18.15
C ALA A 129 18.91 -0.25 -18.24
N TYR A 130 18.22 0.30 -17.25
CA TYR A 130 17.82 1.71 -17.20
C TYR A 130 18.09 2.31 -15.82
N SER A 131 18.41 3.60 -15.77
CA SER A 131 18.48 4.37 -14.53
C SER A 131 17.06 4.66 -14.01
N VAL A 132 16.41 3.64 -13.45
CA VAL A 132 15.07 3.72 -12.88
C VAL A 132 15.08 4.67 -11.68
N GLY A 133 14.26 5.72 -11.73
CA GLY A 133 14.13 6.69 -10.63
C GLY A 133 15.00 7.95 -10.73
N ASP A 134 15.87 8.07 -11.74
CA ASP A 134 16.52 9.34 -12.06
C ASP A 134 15.49 10.32 -12.66
N PRO A 135 15.35 11.56 -12.14
CA PRO A 135 14.44 12.56 -12.68
C PRO A 135 14.67 12.88 -14.17
N ASN A 136 15.88 12.65 -14.68
CA ASN A 136 16.27 12.95 -16.06
C ASN A 136 16.31 11.71 -16.97
N SER A 137 15.98 10.50 -16.48
CA SER A 137 15.89 9.31 -17.33
C SER A 137 14.51 9.18 -17.97
N SER A 138 14.39 8.27 -18.95
CA SER A 138 13.09 7.92 -19.55
C SER A 138 12.12 7.25 -18.58
N TYR A 139 12.56 6.87 -17.37
CA TYR A 139 11.77 6.18 -16.36
C TYR A 139 11.83 6.90 -15.00
N PRO A 140 11.29 8.14 -14.90
CA PRO A 140 11.17 8.82 -13.62
C PRO A 140 10.20 8.04 -12.73
N ALA A 141 10.46 8.00 -11.42
CA ALA A 141 9.63 7.32 -10.43
C ALA A 141 8.80 8.33 -9.60
N PRO A 142 7.77 8.97 -10.18
CA PRO A 142 7.04 10.06 -9.54
C PRO A 142 6.28 9.60 -8.29
N PHE A 143 5.76 8.37 -8.29
CA PHE A 143 5.11 7.79 -7.12
C PHE A 143 6.08 7.65 -5.95
N THR A 144 7.31 7.21 -6.18
CA THR A 144 8.33 7.12 -5.13
C THR A 144 8.61 8.49 -4.51
N MET A 145 8.67 9.55 -5.32
CA MET A 145 8.80 10.93 -4.82
C MET A 145 7.58 11.38 -4.01
N MET A 146 6.36 11.09 -4.47
CA MET A 146 5.13 11.42 -3.75
C MET A 146 5.05 10.73 -2.39
N PHE A 147 5.29 9.42 -2.34
CA PHE A 147 5.24 8.63 -1.10
C PHE A 147 6.34 9.04 -0.12
N ARG A 148 7.54 9.37 -0.61
CA ARG A 148 8.60 9.97 0.20
C ARG A 148 8.20 11.33 0.77
N GLY A 149 7.51 12.16 -0.02
CA GLY A 149 6.97 13.44 0.44
C GLY A 149 5.95 13.28 1.57
N ILE A 150 5.04 12.30 1.46
CA ILE A 150 4.08 11.97 2.53
C ILE A 150 4.79 11.48 3.79
N ALA A 151 5.85 10.68 3.63
CA ALA A 151 6.65 10.21 4.75
C ALA A 151 7.37 11.36 5.47
N LEU A 152 7.98 12.28 4.72
CA LEU A 152 8.56 13.51 5.27
C LEU A 152 7.53 14.35 6.03
N LEU A 153 6.33 14.53 5.47
CA LEU A 153 5.23 15.21 6.15
C LEU A 153 4.81 14.52 7.44
N GLY A 154 4.75 13.19 7.45
CA GLY A 154 4.43 12.41 8.65
C GLY A 154 5.47 12.62 9.75
N VAL A 155 6.74 12.69 9.38
CA VAL A 155 7.82 12.89 10.35
C VAL A 155 7.91 14.33 10.87
N GLU A 156 7.82 15.33 9.99
CA GLU A 156 7.97 16.75 10.35
C GLU A 156 6.70 17.34 11.00
N GLY A 157 5.57 16.64 10.91
CA GLY A 157 4.28 17.05 11.45
C GLY A 157 3.54 18.05 10.57
N PHE A 158 2.23 18.21 10.83
CA PHE A 158 1.33 19.08 10.06
C PHE A 158 1.70 20.57 10.08
N SER A 159 2.67 20.98 10.91
CA SER A 159 3.15 22.36 11.07
C SER A 159 3.76 22.95 9.80
N ARG A 160 4.16 22.12 8.82
CA ARG A 160 4.73 22.57 7.53
C ARG A 160 3.77 22.48 6.34
N TYR A 161 2.50 22.12 6.57
CA TYR A 161 1.51 21.98 5.50
C TYR A 161 1.01 23.36 5.03
N PRO A 162 1.10 23.70 3.73
CA PRO A 162 0.39 24.87 3.23
C PRO A 162 -1.11 24.64 3.42
N ARG A 163 -1.78 25.55 4.11
CA ARG A 163 -3.21 25.53 4.53
C ARG A 163 -4.24 25.17 3.43
N ILE A 164 -3.81 25.05 2.18
CA ILE A 164 -4.62 24.71 1.00
C ILE A 164 -4.87 23.20 0.90
N ALA A 165 -3.93 22.35 1.34
CA ALA A 165 -4.01 20.92 1.10
C ALA A 165 -4.90 20.16 2.11
N SER A 166 -5.17 20.71 3.30
CA SER A 166 -6.13 20.15 4.26
C SER A 166 -7.58 20.29 3.76
N ARG A 167 -7.87 21.36 3.01
CA ARG A 167 -9.16 21.53 2.32
C ARG A 167 -9.32 20.52 1.21
N LEU A 168 -8.29 20.29 0.39
CA LEU A 168 -8.34 19.31 -0.71
C LEU A 168 -8.56 17.86 -0.25
N GLN A 169 -7.98 17.44 0.88
CA GLN A 169 -8.20 16.09 1.43
C GLN A 169 -9.57 15.94 2.11
N LEU A 170 -10.06 16.98 2.80
CA LEU A 170 -11.42 17.00 3.34
C LEU A 170 -12.47 17.07 2.22
N ASP A 171 -12.23 17.86 1.18
CA ASP A 171 -13.10 17.98 0.01
C ASP A 171 -13.09 16.69 -0.82
N ALA A 172 -11.94 16.01 -0.94
CA ALA A 172 -11.87 14.69 -1.58
C ALA A 172 -12.63 13.63 -0.75
N LEU A 173 -12.46 13.61 0.57
CA LEU A 173 -13.18 12.70 1.46
C LEU A 173 -14.70 12.98 1.44
N TYR A 174 -15.10 14.25 1.37
CA TYR A 174 -16.47 14.72 1.30
C TYR A 174 -17.11 14.43 -0.07
N LEU A 175 -16.38 14.59 -1.17
CA LEU A 175 -16.81 14.19 -2.51
C LEU A 175 -16.92 12.67 -2.65
N GLN A 176 -16.01 11.90 -2.01
CA GLN A 176 -16.14 10.45 -1.93
C GLN A 176 -17.44 10.07 -1.19
N LEU A 177 -17.71 10.67 -0.02
CA LEU A 177 -18.94 10.44 0.75
C LEU A 177 -20.20 10.85 -0.02
N LEU A 178 -20.21 12.00 -0.69
CA LEU A 178 -21.35 12.45 -1.51
C LEU A 178 -21.60 11.56 -2.73
N SER A 179 -20.54 11.02 -3.35
CA SER A 179 -20.67 10.07 -4.45
C SER A 179 -21.28 8.73 -4.00
N THR A 180 -21.01 8.31 -2.76
CA THR A 180 -21.62 7.11 -2.15
C THR A 180 -23.11 7.32 -1.81
N PHE A 181 -23.51 8.53 -1.39
CA PHE A 181 -24.93 8.83 -1.11
C PHE A 181 -25.77 9.09 -2.37
N ARG A 182 -25.19 9.67 -3.44
CA ARG A 182 -25.91 9.91 -4.71
C ARG A 182 -26.20 8.65 -5.54
N TYR A 183 -25.58 7.53 -5.23
CA TYR A 183 -25.82 6.26 -5.94
C TYR A 183 -26.90 5.38 -5.28
N ASN A 184 -27.53 5.87 -4.20
CA ASN A 184 -28.52 5.13 -3.41
C ASN A 184 -29.89 5.85 -3.32
N SER A 185 -30.17 6.72 -4.29
CA SER A 185 -31.44 7.43 -4.52
C SER A 185 -31.77 7.42 -6.00
#